data_AF-A0A3B3QJ33-F1
#
_entry.id   AF-A0A3B3QJ33-F1
#
_cell.length_a   1.000
_cell.length_b   1.000
_cell.length_c   1.000
_cell.angle_alpha   90.00
_cell.angle_beta   90.00
_cell.angle_gamma   90.00
#
_symmetry.space_group_name_H-M   'P 1'
#
loop_
_entity.id
_entity.type
_entity.pdbx_description
1 polymer ?
#
loop_
_entity_poly.entity_id
_entity_poly.type
_entity_poly.pdbx_seq_one_letter_code
_entity_poly.pdbx_strand_id
1 'polypeptide(L)'
;MEKKQRSRQNGNLHKFLPTETSVIVTHEFFVDMTCEGCSGAVTRVLNKLDVKFDIDLPNKKVFIESDKDANQLLETLKKTGKTVTYIGSK
;
A
#
# COMPACT_ATOMS: atom_id res chain seq x y z
N MET A 1 21.34 -40.03 30.01
CA MET A 1 21.41 -40.22 28.55
C MET A 1 20.02 -39.96 27.98
N GLU A 2 19.92 -38.85 27.27
CA GLU A 2 18.69 -38.14 26.90
C GLU A 2 17.94 -38.86 25.77
N LYS A 3 16.73 -39.34 26.05
CA LYS A 3 15.84 -39.89 25.01
C LYS A 3 15.12 -38.73 24.33
N LYS A 4 15.61 -38.43 23.13
CA LYS A 4 15.22 -37.38 22.21
C LYS A 4 13.88 -37.70 21.52
N GLN A 5 12.99 -36.69 21.52
CA GLN A 5 11.96 -36.32 20.52
C GLN A 5 10.90 -37.35 20.08
N ARG A 6 9.62 -36.93 20.15
CA ARG A 6 8.89 -36.31 19.01
C ARG A 6 7.48 -35.92 19.47
N SER A 7 7.30 -34.65 19.82
CA SER A 7 5.96 -34.07 19.94
C SER A 7 5.41 -33.85 18.52
N ARG A 8 4.26 -34.43 18.23
CA ARG A 8 3.48 -34.18 17.01
C ARG A 8 2.67 -32.90 17.25
N GLN A 9 2.92 -31.87 16.45
CA GLN A 9 1.97 -30.79 16.19
C GLN A 9 1.77 -30.80 14.66
N ASN A 10 0.69 -31.42 14.17
CA ASN A 10 -0.67 -30.89 14.01
C ASN A 10 -0.76 -29.79 12.94
N GLY A 11 -1.17 -30.22 11.75
CA GLY A 11 -2.01 -29.47 10.81
C GLY A 11 -1.49 -28.11 10.33
N ASN A 12 -0.58 -28.09 9.37
CA ASN A 12 -0.49 -26.93 8.48
C ASN A 12 -1.59 -27.07 7.42
N LEU A 13 -2.79 -26.60 7.76
CA LEU A 13 -3.88 -26.38 6.82
C LEU A 13 -3.38 -25.32 5.84
N HIS A 14 -2.88 -25.80 4.69
CA HIS A 14 -2.61 -25.00 3.52
C HIS A 14 -3.93 -24.30 3.17
N LYS A 15 -4.09 -23.06 3.63
CA LYS A 15 -5.16 -22.17 3.20
C LYS A 15 -4.95 -21.94 1.71
N PHE A 16 -5.64 -22.73 0.90
CA PHE A 16 -6.01 -22.34 -0.45
C PHE A 16 -6.88 -21.09 -0.31
N LEU A 17 -6.25 -19.92 -0.33
CA LEU A 17 -6.97 -18.70 -0.67
C LEU A 17 -7.16 -18.72 -2.20
N PRO A 18 -8.40 -18.48 -2.67
CA PRO A 18 -8.65 -18.37 -4.10
C PRO A 18 -7.83 -17.19 -4.63
N THR A 19 -7.26 -17.36 -5.81
CA THR A 19 -6.56 -16.30 -6.56
C THR A 19 -7.40 -15.03 -6.52
N GLU A 20 -6.84 -14.02 -5.85
CA GLU A 20 -7.43 -12.71 -5.63
C GLU A 20 -7.87 -12.14 -6.98
N THR A 21 -9.18 -12.12 -7.22
CA THR A 21 -9.76 -11.36 -8.32
C THR A 21 -9.30 -9.93 -8.12
N SER A 22 -8.40 -9.44 -8.97
CA SER A 22 -7.86 -8.08 -8.92
C SER A 22 -9.01 -7.09 -9.06
N VAL A 23 -9.60 -6.66 -7.95
CA VAL A 23 -10.55 -5.56 -7.92
C VAL A 23 -9.71 -4.29 -7.91
N ILE A 24 -9.76 -3.55 -9.01
CA ILE A 24 -9.11 -2.26 -9.10
C ILE A 24 -9.98 -1.26 -8.33
N VAL A 25 -9.41 -0.67 -7.29
CA VAL A 25 -10.09 0.28 -6.39
C VAL A 25 -9.34 1.61 -6.43
N THR A 26 -10.05 2.73 -6.26
CA THR A 26 -9.39 4.04 -6.13
C THR A 26 -9.21 4.38 -4.66
N HIS A 27 -7.97 4.38 -4.20
CA HIS A 27 -7.59 4.77 -2.85
C HIS A 27 -7.29 6.27 -2.75
N GLU A 28 -7.89 6.94 -1.76
CA GLU A 28 -7.71 8.36 -1.48
C GLU A 28 -6.80 8.55 -0.27
N PHE A 29 -5.76 9.37 -0.43
CA PHE A 29 -4.81 9.73 0.61
C PHE A 29 -4.70 11.24 0.75
N PHE A 30 -4.60 11.71 1.99
CA PHE A 30 -4.03 13.01 2.29
C PHE A 30 -2.50 12.89 2.30
N VAL A 31 -1.82 13.80 1.62
CA VAL A 31 -0.36 13.92 1.66
C VAL A 31 0.02 15.38 1.84
N ASP A 32 0.78 15.70 2.89
CA ASP A 32 1.16 17.08 3.20
C ASP A 32 2.20 17.63 2.20
N MET A 33 1.71 18.04 1.03
CA MET A 33 2.47 18.66 -0.04
C MET A 33 2.35 20.17 0.06
N THR A 34 3.47 20.89 -0.03
CA THR A 34 3.49 22.36 0.09
C THR A 34 3.91 23.07 -1.20
N CYS A 35 4.46 22.35 -2.17
CA CYS A 35 4.91 22.88 -3.44
C CYS A 35 4.99 21.79 -4.52
N GLU A 36 5.22 22.17 -5.77
CA GLU A 36 5.39 21.25 -6.90
C GLU A 36 6.54 20.25 -6.72
N GLY A 37 7.60 20.63 -5.98
CA GLY A 37 8.67 19.69 -5.62
C GLY A 37 8.18 18.56 -4.70
N CYS A 38 7.18 18.84 -3.86
CA CYS A 38 6.58 17.85 -2.97
C CYS A 38 5.70 16.86 -3.75
N SER A 39 4.84 17.36 -4.63
CA SER A 39 4.04 16.50 -5.50
C SER A 39 4.92 15.70 -6.46
N GLY A 40 6.00 16.29 -6.98
CA GLY A 40 6.99 15.57 -7.79
C GLY A 40 7.66 14.41 -7.05
N ALA A 41 7.92 14.53 -5.75
CA ALA A 41 8.42 13.41 -4.93
C ALA A 41 7.40 12.27 -4.83
N VAL A 42 6.10 12.60 -4.69
CA VAL A 42 4.99 11.62 -4.70
C VAL A 42 4.91 10.92 -6.06
N THR A 43 4.89 11.69 -7.16
CA THR A 43 4.91 11.15 -8.54
C THR A 43 6.07 10.17 -8.74
N ARG A 44 7.28 10.49 -8.28
CA ARG A 44 8.46 9.61 -8.42
C ARG A 44 8.31 8.27 -7.71
N VAL A 45 7.70 8.21 -6.52
CA VAL A 45 7.53 6.94 -5.81
C VAL A 45 6.37 6.12 -6.38
N LEU A 46 5.30 6.76 -6.85
CA LEU A 46 4.16 6.07 -7.48
C LEU A 46 4.50 5.55 -8.88
N ASN A 47 5.27 6.29 -9.67
CA ASN A 47 5.77 5.81 -10.96
C ASN A 47 6.66 4.56 -10.82
N LYS A 48 7.39 4.41 -9.70
CA LYS A 48 8.16 3.18 -9.41
C LYS A 48 7.27 1.99 -9.06
N LEU A 49 6.06 2.25 -8.59
CA LEU A 49 5.08 1.21 -8.26
C LEU A 49 4.21 0.81 -9.46
N ASP A 50 4.31 1.55 -10.57
CA ASP A 50 3.57 1.34 -11.82
C ASP A 50 2.05 1.30 -11.62
N VAL A 51 1.53 2.33 -10.95
CA VAL A 51 0.09 2.50 -10.67
C VAL A 51 -0.43 3.74 -11.38
N LYS A 52 -1.73 3.76 -11.67
CA LYS A 52 -2.40 4.96 -12.18
C LYS A 52 -2.79 5.85 -11.00
N PHE A 53 -2.54 7.15 -11.09
CA PHE A 53 -2.84 8.08 -10.01
C PHE A 53 -3.13 9.50 -10.51
N ASP A 54 -3.77 10.27 -9.65
CA ASP A 54 -4.01 11.70 -9.80
C ASP A 54 -3.57 12.44 -8.53
N ILE A 55 -3.06 13.66 -8.68
CA ILE A 55 -2.56 14.48 -7.57
C ILE A 55 -3.23 15.85 -7.60
N ASP A 56 -3.95 16.15 -6.53
CA ASP A 56 -4.54 17.46 -6.27
C ASP A 56 -3.70 18.18 -5.22
N LEU A 57 -2.73 18.98 -5.69
CA LEU A 57 -1.84 19.76 -4.83
C LEU A 57 -2.59 20.80 -3.99
N PRO A 58 -3.53 21.61 -4.53
CA PRO A 58 -4.33 22.54 -3.74
C PRO A 58 -5.04 21.90 -2.55
N ASN A 59 -5.62 20.72 -2.74
CA ASN A 59 -6.33 20.00 -1.68
C ASN A 59 -5.47 18.99 -0.91
N LYS A 60 -4.18 18.86 -1.25
CA LYS A 60 -3.24 17.91 -0.65
C LYS A 60 -3.73 16.45 -0.73
N LYS A 61 -4.36 16.09 -1.85
CA LYS A 61 -4.92 14.75 -2.07
C LYS A 61 -4.17 13.99 -3.15
N VAL A 62 -4.12 12.68 -2.98
CA VAL A 62 -3.58 11.74 -3.94
C VAL A 62 -4.59 10.61 -4.11
N PHE A 63 -4.99 10.35 -5.35
CA PHE A 63 -5.89 9.28 -5.73
C PHE A 63 -5.07 8.22 -6.47
N ILE A 64 -5.13 6.96 -6.02
CA ILE A 64 -4.35 5.86 -6.61
C ILE A 64 -5.32 4.75 -7.01
N GLU A 65 -5.38 4.47 -8.30
CA GLU A 65 -6.14 3.36 -8.87
C GLU A 65 -5.22 2.13 -8.92
N SER A 66 -5.51 1.13 -8.09
CA SER A 66 -4.66 -0.05 -7.93
C SER A 66 -5.45 -1.25 -7.38
N ASP A 67 -4.94 -2.44 -7.63
CA ASP A 67 -5.31 -3.71 -7.01
C ASP A 67 -4.57 -3.98 -5.68
N LYS A 68 -3.62 -3.12 -5.31
CA LYS A 68 -2.80 -3.26 -4.11
C LYS A 68 -3.52 -2.77 -2.87
N ASP A 69 -3.20 -3.40 -1.74
CA ASP A 69 -3.70 -2.96 -0.44
C ASP A 69 -3.35 -1.51 -0.11
N ALA A 70 -4.29 -0.80 0.52
CA ALA A 70 -4.08 0.56 1.03
C ALA A 70 -2.84 0.69 1.92
N ASN A 71 -2.47 -0.35 2.66
CA ASN A 71 -1.25 -0.37 3.49
C ASN A 71 0.02 -0.32 2.65
N GLN A 72 0.09 -1.07 1.55
CA GLN A 72 1.25 -1.07 0.65
C GLN A 72 1.41 0.30 -0.04
N LEU A 73 0.29 0.91 -0.43
CA LEU A 73 0.26 2.25 -0.99
C LEU A 73 0.69 3.31 0.04
N LEU A 74 0.19 3.19 1.27
CA LEU A 74 0.55 4.07 2.39
C LEU A 74 2.06 4.02 2.68
N GLU A 75 2.64 2.82 2.76
CA GLU A 75 4.08 2.64 2.95
C GLU A 75 4.90 3.22 1.80
N THR A 76 4.41 3.10 0.57
CA THR A 76 5.06 3.71 -0.60
C THR A 76 5.06 5.23 -0.51
N LEU A 77 3.92 5.84 -0.16
CA LEU A 77 3.82 7.29 0.01
C LEU A 77 4.68 7.82 1.16
N LYS A 78 4.79 7.07 2.27
CA LYS A 78 5.65 7.44 3.42
C LYS A 78 7.14 7.56 3.05
N LYS A 79 7.62 6.89 1.98
CA LYS A 79 8.99 7.03 1.47
C LYS A 79 9.32 8.45 0.99
N THR A 80 8.32 9.30 0.78
CA THR A 80 8.51 10.72 0.44
C THR A 80 8.92 11.58 1.64
N GLY A 81 8.88 11.03 2.86
CA GLY A 81 9.15 11.77 4.10
C GLY A 81 8.04 12.74 4.50
N LYS A 82 6.85 12.61 3.90
CA LYS A 82 5.69 13.48 4.15
C LYS A 82 4.73 12.84 5.15
N THR A 83 3.92 13.68 5.78
CA THR A 83 2.74 13.21 6.52
C THR A 83 1.74 12.63 5.52
N VAL A 84 1.34 11.38 5.73
CA VAL A 84 0.38 10.66 4.87
C VAL A 84 -0.71 10.07 5.75
N THR A 85 -1.97 10.26 5.35
CA THR A 85 -3.14 9.67 6.02
C THR A 85 -4.05 9.05 4.98
N TYR A 86 -4.51 7.82 5.25
CA TYR A 86 -5.51 7.18 4.41
C TYR A 86 -6.89 7.81 4.67
N ILE A 87 -7.57 8.23 3.62
CA ILE A 87 -8.92 8.82 3.70
C ILE A 87 -9.97 7.73 3.47
N GLY A 88 -9.81 6.90 2.43
CA GLY A 88 -10.75 5.85 2.10
C GLY A 88 -10.56 5.28 0.70
N SER A 89 -11.48 4.42 0.29
CA SER A 89 -11.55 3.82 -1.04
C SER A 89 -12.88 4.12 -1.70
N LYS A 90 -12.88 4.28 -3.03
CA LYS A 90 -14.06 4.42 -3.88
C LYS A 90 -14.15 3.27 -4.86
#